data_AF-A0A2V5TSB8-F1
#
_entry.id   AF-A0A2V5TSB8-F1
#
_cell.length_a   1.000
_cell.length_b   1.000
_cell.length_c   1.000
_cell.angle_alpha   90.00
_cell.angle_beta   90.00
_cell.angle_gamma   90.00
#
_symmetry.space_group_name_H-M   'P 1'
#
loop_
_entity.id
_entity.type
_entity.pdbx_description
1 polymer ?
#
loop_
_entity_poly.entity_id
_entity_poly.type
_entity_poly.pdbx_seq_one_letter_code
_entity_poly.pdbx_strand_id
1 'polypeptide(L)'
;MLTQAAGWGIVPDYLAVFKPSSYRWLVPALNNPTEASQMSMTLGALLFGIIALCELLPAIRRLADWPTRAGIYFCAAVIYYISISGVACVEMESMLRYEFCVHALIVLAVLNFLGQFHKSPVLLRAFGMAAAVLVSAAGLSIQGWYVWNFTRGNWVA
;
A
#
# COMPACT_ATOMS: atom_id res chain seq x y z
N MET A 1 2.95 30.44 4.10
CA MET A 1 1.93 30.86 3.11
C MET A 1 0.59 31.00 3.84
N LEU A 2 -0.06 32.16 3.79
CA LEU A 2 -1.29 32.46 4.56
C LEU A 2 -2.49 31.55 4.19
N THR A 3 -2.49 30.96 3.00
CA THR A 3 -3.52 30.01 2.54
C THR A 3 -3.51 28.68 3.29
N GLN A 4 -2.39 28.28 3.90
CA GLN A 4 -2.29 27.03 4.68
C GLN A 4 -2.89 27.17 6.09
N ALA A 5 -2.84 28.37 6.68
CA ALA A 5 -3.45 28.66 7.98
C ALA A 5 -4.98 28.74 7.91
N ALA A 6 -5.53 29.19 6.77
CA ALA A 6 -6.99 29.27 6.55
C ALA A 6 -7.65 27.91 6.23
N GLY A 7 -6.86 26.88 5.94
CA GLY A 7 -7.31 25.59 5.42
C GLY A 7 -6.96 24.40 6.31
N TRP A 8 -7.14 24.51 7.64
CA TRP A 8 -6.92 23.46 8.66
C TRP A 8 -5.51 23.39 9.29
N GLY A 9 -4.65 24.41 9.08
CA GLY A 9 -3.35 24.49 9.77
C GLY A 9 -2.32 23.45 9.31
N ILE A 10 -2.48 22.92 8.11
CA ILE A 10 -1.64 21.84 7.57
C ILE A 10 -0.29 22.43 7.12
N VAL A 11 0.79 21.97 7.76
CA VAL A 11 2.17 22.22 7.31
C VAL A 11 2.58 21.05 6.40
N PRO A 12 2.85 21.28 5.11
CA PRO A 12 3.20 20.19 4.19
C PRO A 12 4.59 19.65 4.52
N ASP A 13 4.64 18.40 4.93
CA ASP A 13 5.88 17.65 5.12
C ASP A 13 6.11 16.78 3.88
N TYR A 14 6.75 17.34 2.85
CA TYR A 14 7.07 16.61 1.61
C TYR A 14 8.07 15.47 1.84
N LEU A 15 8.77 15.48 2.97
CA LEU A 15 9.70 14.43 3.40
C LEU A 15 9.05 13.45 4.38
N ALA A 16 7.72 13.47 4.53
CA ALA A 16 6.94 12.58 5.38
C ALA A 16 7.27 11.08 5.18
N VAL A 17 7.63 10.70 3.95
CA VAL A 17 8.03 9.33 3.58
C VAL A 17 9.30 8.88 4.30
N PHE A 18 10.19 9.80 4.66
CA PHE A 18 11.45 9.50 5.37
C PHE A 18 11.33 9.64 6.88
N LYS A 19 10.19 10.10 7.38
CA LYS A 19 10.01 10.38 8.79
C LYS A 19 9.74 9.07 9.55
N PRO A 20 10.60 8.69 10.52
CA PRO A 20 10.43 7.44 11.26
C PRO A 20 9.12 7.39 12.05
N SER A 21 8.59 8.54 12.47
CA SER A 21 7.31 8.64 13.19
C SER A 21 6.09 8.24 12.35
N SER A 22 6.22 8.21 11.02
CA SER A 22 5.17 7.73 10.11
C SER A 22 5.02 6.20 10.12
N TYR A 23 5.97 5.49 10.72
CA TYR A 23 6.12 4.04 10.65
C TYR A 23 6.15 3.41 12.04
N ARG A 24 5.36 2.35 12.25
CA ARG A 24 5.37 1.61 13.51
C ARG A 24 5.30 0.10 13.27
N TRP A 25 6.29 -0.61 13.78
CA TRP A 25 6.51 -2.05 13.55
C TRP A 25 5.83 -2.97 14.57
N LEU A 26 5.51 -2.45 15.77
CA LEU A 26 4.92 -3.26 16.83
C LEU A 26 3.45 -3.58 16.50
N VAL A 27 3.04 -4.84 16.70
CA VAL A 27 1.63 -5.28 16.61
C VAL A 27 0.80 -4.35 17.49
N PRO A 28 -0.04 -3.48 16.92
CA PRO A 28 -0.75 -2.48 17.70
C PRO A 28 -1.77 -3.17 18.58
N ALA A 29 -2.11 -2.54 19.69
CA ALA A 29 -3.38 -2.85 20.33
C ALA A 29 -4.45 -2.53 19.27
N LEU A 30 -5.21 -3.53 18.82
CA LEU A 30 -6.27 -3.41 17.81
C LEU A 30 -7.39 -2.41 18.17
N ASN A 31 -7.23 -1.60 19.23
CA ASN A 31 -8.12 -0.53 19.67
C ASN A 31 -7.62 0.89 19.35
N ASN A 32 -6.36 1.07 18.90
CA ASN A 32 -5.81 2.41 18.61
C ASN A 32 -5.76 2.72 17.10
N PRO A 33 -6.60 3.65 16.58
CA PRO A 33 -6.67 4.01 15.16
C PRO A 33 -5.39 4.59 14.55
N THR A 34 -4.69 5.45 15.28
CA THR A 34 -3.36 5.97 14.89
C THR A 34 -2.34 4.84 14.65
N GLU A 35 -2.25 3.88 15.57
CA GLU A 35 -1.24 2.81 15.48
C GLU A 35 -1.54 1.83 14.33
N ALA A 36 -2.84 1.53 14.11
CA ALA A 36 -3.26 0.71 12.99
C ALA A 36 -2.94 1.38 11.64
N SER A 37 -3.15 2.69 11.52
CA SER A 37 -2.80 3.47 10.32
C SER A 37 -1.29 3.46 10.06
N GLN A 38 -0.47 3.71 11.08
CA GLN A 38 1.00 3.69 10.96
C GLN A 38 1.55 2.30 10.60
N MET A 39 0.96 1.24 11.17
CA MET A 39 1.33 -0.15 10.81
C MET A 39 0.98 -0.43 9.34
N SER A 40 -0.19 -0.02 8.87
CA SER A 40 -0.57 -0.17 7.46
C SER A 40 0.45 0.54 6.56
N MET A 41 0.86 1.78 6.90
CA MET A 41 1.91 2.49 6.15
C MET A 41 3.24 1.72 6.10
N THR A 42 3.65 1.04 7.18
CA THR A 42 4.85 0.18 7.16
C THR A 42 4.70 -1.02 6.25
N LEU A 43 3.55 -1.68 6.25
CA LEU A 43 3.27 -2.83 5.39
C LEU A 43 3.27 -2.40 3.92
N GLY A 44 2.67 -1.26 3.60
CA GLY A 44 2.73 -0.64 2.27
C GLY A 44 4.17 -0.36 1.82
N ALA A 45 4.99 0.28 2.67
CA ALA A 45 6.40 0.53 2.36
C ALA A 45 7.19 -0.76 2.13
N LEU A 46 7.01 -1.77 2.98
CA LEU A 46 7.65 -3.08 2.84
C LEU A 46 7.24 -3.75 1.53
N LEU A 47 5.96 -3.71 1.18
CA LEU A 47 5.43 -4.27 -0.05
C LEU A 47 6.07 -3.59 -1.28
N PHE A 48 6.16 -2.25 -1.29
CA PHE A 48 6.89 -1.52 -2.33
C PHE A 48 8.38 -1.89 -2.38
N GLY A 49 9.03 -2.05 -1.22
CA GLY A 49 10.43 -2.47 -1.13
C GLY A 49 10.67 -3.86 -1.71
N ILE A 50 9.80 -4.82 -1.39
CA ILE A 50 9.83 -6.18 -1.94
C ILE A 50 9.63 -6.15 -3.45
N ILE A 51 8.64 -5.39 -3.95
CA ILE A 51 8.38 -5.25 -5.38
C ILE A 51 9.59 -4.63 -6.10
N ALA A 52 10.17 -3.56 -5.55
CA ALA A 52 11.35 -2.92 -6.11
C ALA A 52 12.54 -3.89 -6.17
N LEU A 53 12.74 -4.67 -5.11
CA LEU A 53 13.80 -5.69 -5.05
C LEU A 53 13.55 -6.81 -6.07
N CYS A 54 12.31 -7.29 -6.21
CA CYS A 54 11.93 -8.25 -7.24
C CYS A 54 12.16 -7.68 -8.65
N GLU A 55 11.82 -6.42 -8.90
CA GLU A 55 12.02 -5.76 -10.21
C GLU A 55 13.47 -5.42 -10.52
N LEU A 56 14.33 -5.32 -9.50
CA LEU A 56 15.77 -5.18 -9.67
C LEU A 56 16.44 -6.49 -10.09
N LEU A 57 15.81 -7.64 -9.83
CA LEU A 57 16.37 -8.94 -10.22
C LEU A 57 16.46 -9.04 -11.75
N PRO A 58 17.65 -9.31 -12.30
CA PRO A 58 17.88 -9.34 -13.75
C PRO A 58 17.09 -10.44 -14.46
N ALA A 59 16.72 -11.51 -13.75
CA ALA A 59 15.84 -12.55 -14.28
C ALA A 59 14.44 -11.99 -14.60
N ILE A 60 13.91 -11.13 -13.73
CA ILE A 60 12.57 -10.54 -13.85
C ILE A 60 12.55 -9.44 -14.91
N ARG A 61 13.60 -8.59 -14.95
CA ARG A 61 13.76 -7.54 -15.97
C ARG A 61 13.81 -8.06 -17.40
N ARG A 62 14.40 -9.23 -17.62
CA ARG A 62 14.53 -9.84 -18.95
C ARG A 62 13.23 -10.50 -19.44
N LEU A 63 12.30 -10.76 -18.53
CA LEU A 63 11.09 -11.56 -18.77
C LEU A 63 9.82 -10.71 -18.95
N ALA A 64 9.82 -9.45 -18.51
CA ALA A 64 8.61 -8.66 -18.39
C ALA A 64 8.68 -7.31 -19.11
N ASP A 65 7.58 -6.94 -19.76
CA ASP A 65 7.38 -5.62 -20.36
C ASP A 65 7.25 -4.56 -19.25
N TRP A 66 8.34 -3.81 -19.06
CA TRP A 66 8.46 -2.74 -18.07
C TRP A 66 7.45 -1.57 -18.20
N PRO A 67 7.07 -1.07 -19.40
CA PRO A 67 6.35 0.20 -19.50
C PRO A 67 4.93 0.15 -18.92
N THR A 68 4.20 -0.95 -19.12
CA THR A 68 2.83 -1.08 -18.62
C THR A 68 2.79 -1.23 -17.09
N ARG A 69 3.77 -1.93 -16.51
CA ARG A 69 3.86 -2.14 -15.06
C ARG A 69 4.36 -0.89 -14.33
N ALA A 70 5.30 -0.16 -14.94
CA ALA A 70 5.78 1.11 -14.41
C ALA A 70 4.63 2.11 -14.19
N GLY A 71 3.66 2.16 -15.11
CA GLY A 71 2.45 2.98 -14.94
C GLY A 71 1.61 2.59 -13.72
N ILE A 72 1.38 1.29 -13.50
CA ILE A 72 0.61 0.80 -12.34
C ILE A 72 1.35 1.09 -11.03
N TYR A 73 2.67 0.87 -10.99
CA TYR A 73 3.48 1.17 -9.81
C TYR A 73 3.57 2.67 -9.53
N PHE A 74 3.65 3.50 -10.56
CA PHE A 74 3.61 4.95 -10.41
C PHE A 74 2.29 5.41 -9.77
N CYS A 75 1.15 4.94 -10.28
CA CYS A 75 -0.15 5.24 -9.69
C CYS A 75 -0.25 4.77 -8.24
N ALA A 76 0.21 3.55 -7.95
CA ALA A 76 0.22 3.02 -6.59
C ALA A 76 1.12 3.86 -5.66
N ALA A 77 2.29 4.28 -6.14
CA ALA A 77 3.24 5.10 -5.39
C ALA A 77 2.69 6.51 -5.09
N VAL A 78 1.98 7.13 -6.03
CA VAL A 78 1.35 8.44 -5.83
C VAL A 78 0.26 8.34 -4.76
N ILE A 79 -0.60 7.32 -4.83
CA ILE A 79 -1.66 7.12 -3.81
C ILE A 79 -1.03 6.85 -2.44
N TYR A 80 0.01 6.02 -2.38
CA TYR A 80 0.74 5.74 -1.14
C TYR A 80 1.38 7.01 -0.55
N TYR A 81 2.00 7.83 -1.39
CA TYR A 81 2.59 9.11 -1.00
C TYR A 81 1.54 10.05 -0.38
N ILE A 82 0.35 10.12 -0.97
CA ILE A 82 -0.76 10.92 -0.42
C ILE A 82 -1.18 10.39 0.95
N SER A 83 -1.34 9.07 1.09
CA SER A 83 -1.73 8.43 2.35
C SER A 83 -0.73 8.71 3.47
N ILE A 84 0.57 8.50 3.23
CA ILE A 84 1.61 8.68 4.25
C ILE A 84 1.82 10.15 4.60
N SER A 85 1.70 11.06 3.63
CA SER A 85 1.74 12.50 3.89
C SER A 85 0.56 12.93 4.76
N GLY A 86 -0.62 12.35 4.56
CA GLY A 86 -1.80 12.59 5.40
C GLY A 86 -1.62 12.14 6.86
N VAL A 87 -1.04 10.96 7.07
CA VAL A 87 -0.71 10.46 8.41
C VAL A 87 0.35 11.35 9.08
N ALA A 88 1.39 11.75 8.34
CA ALA A 88 2.50 12.52 8.92
C ALA A 88 2.19 14.00 9.18
N CYS A 89 1.30 14.63 8.39
CA CYS A 89 1.01 16.06 8.50
C CYS A 89 -0.20 16.37 9.40
N VAL A 90 -1.19 15.47 9.47
CA VAL A 90 -2.49 15.74 10.12
C VAL A 90 -2.91 14.61 11.06
N GLU A 91 -2.06 13.60 11.27
CA GLU A 91 -2.39 12.39 12.06
C GLU A 91 -3.73 11.78 11.64
N MET A 92 -4.09 11.92 10.35
CA MET A 92 -5.39 11.49 9.85
C MET A 92 -5.49 9.96 9.82
N GLU A 93 -6.19 9.42 10.82
CA GLU A 93 -6.41 7.99 10.99
C GLU A 93 -7.21 7.37 9.82
N SER A 94 -8.05 8.17 9.16
CA SER A 94 -8.84 7.75 8.01
C SER A 94 -8.02 7.50 6.73
N MET A 95 -6.71 7.77 6.72
CA MET A 95 -5.85 7.54 5.55
C MET A 95 -5.66 6.05 5.21
N LEU A 96 -5.92 5.15 6.17
CA LEU A 96 -5.89 3.69 5.96
C LEU A 96 -6.81 3.24 4.80
N ARG A 97 -7.90 3.99 4.53
CA ARG A 97 -8.83 3.71 3.42
C ARG A 97 -8.17 3.75 2.04
N TYR A 98 -7.19 4.62 1.85
CA TYR A 98 -6.52 4.79 0.56
C TYR A 98 -5.50 3.67 0.29
N GLU A 99 -5.01 3.02 1.34
CA GLU A 99 -4.06 1.91 1.21
C GLU A 99 -4.68 0.65 0.62
N PHE A 100 -6.00 0.51 0.73
CA PHE A 100 -6.77 -0.53 0.03
C PHE A 100 -6.61 -0.43 -1.49
N CYS A 101 -6.70 0.79 -2.03
CA CYS A 101 -6.50 1.04 -3.45
C CYS A 101 -5.07 0.73 -3.89
N VAL A 102 -4.07 1.07 -3.06
CA VAL A 102 -2.66 0.74 -3.30
C VAL A 102 -2.47 -0.77 -3.37
N HIS A 103 -3.03 -1.52 -2.41
CA HIS A 103 -2.98 -2.98 -2.40
C HIS A 103 -3.61 -3.58 -3.66
N ALA A 104 -4.80 -3.11 -4.07
CA ALA A 104 -5.45 -3.60 -5.28
C ALA A 104 -4.61 -3.37 -6.55
N LEU A 105 -3.98 -2.20 -6.69
CA LEU A 105 -3.10 -1.91 -7.83
C LEU A 105 -1.84 -2.79 -7.84
N ILE A 106 -1.27 -3.04 -6.66
CA ILE A 106 -0.12 -3.93 -6.52
C ILE A 106 -0.50 -5.37 -6.91
N VAL A 107 -1.65 -5.85 -6.46
CA VAL A 107 -2.16 -7.18 -6.81
C VAL A 107 -2.35 -7.29 -8.32
N LEU A 108 -2.95 -6.29 -8.95
CA LEU A 108 -3.08 -6.24 -10.42
C LEU A 108 -1.72 -6.27 -11.12
N ALA A 109 -0.73 -5.54 -10.61
CA ALA A 109 0.62 -5.57 -11.17
C ALA A 109 1.29 -6.95 -11.04
N VAL A 110 1.08 -7.65 -9.91
CA VAL A 110 1.56 -9.02 -9.68
C VAL A 110 0.86 -10.03 -10.58
N LEU A 111 -0.46 -9.92 -10.75
CA LEU A 111 -1.24 -10.78 -11.65
C LEU A 111 -0.85 -10.56 -13.12
N ASN A 112 -0.62 -9.31 -13.54
CA ASN A 112 -0.11 -9.00 -14.87
C ASN A 112 1.27 -9.62 -15.09
N PHE A 113 2.16 -9.52 -14.09
CA PHE A 113 3.47 -10.16 -14.13
C PHE A 113 3.39 -11.70 -14.24
N LEU A 114 2.56 -12.35 -13.43
CA LEU A 114 2.30 -13.79 -13.50
C LEU A 114 1.70 -14.22 -14.85
N GLY A 115 0.88 -13.38 -15.47
CA GLY A 115 0.27 -13.61 -16.78
C GLY A 115 1.27 -13.59 -17.94
N GLN A 116 2.38 -12.85 -17.82
CA GLN A 116 3.41 -12.73 -18.85
C GLN A 116 4.33 -13.98 -18.93
N PHE A 117 4.32 -14.86 -17.92
CA PHE A 117 5.07 -16.12 -17.94
C PHE A 117 4.42 -17.22 -18.80
N HIS A 118 4.26 -16.95 -20.10
CA HIS A 118 3.60 -17.84 -21.04
C HIS A 118 4.31 -19.20 -21.24
N LYS A 119 5.60 -19.30 -20.85
CA LYS A 119 6.43 -20.52 -20.98
C LYS A 119 6.70 -21.26 -19.65
N SER A 120 6.12 -20.82 -18.54
CA SER A 120 6.36 -21.42 -17.21
C SER A 120 5.47 -22.66 -16.99
N PRO A 121 5.93 -23.68 -16.23
CA PRO A 121 5.10 -24.86 -15.91
C PRO A 121 3.76 -24.44 -15.28
N VAL A 122 2.67 -25.01 -15.80
CA VAL A 122 1.28 -24.66 -15.45
C VAL A 122 1.03 -24.72 -13.94
N LEU A 123 1.66 -25.67 -13.23
CA LEU A 123 1.58 -25.82 -11.77
C LEU A 123 2.19 -24.64 -11.02
N LEU A 124 3.35 -24.13 -11.45
CA LEU A 124 4.00 -23.00 -10.81
C LEU A 124 3.19 -21.71 -11.02
N ARG A 125 2.60 -21.55 -12.20
CA ARG A 125 1.69 -20.43 -12.50
C ARG A 125 0.41 -20.52 -11.69
N ALA A 126 -0.24 -21.69 -11.63
CA ALA A 126 -1.45 -21.91 -10.87
C ALA A 126 -1.20 -21.68 -9.37
N PHE A 127 -0.07 -22.17 -8.84
CA PHE A 127 0.34 -21.93 -7.47
C PHE A 127 0.62 -20.45 -7.19
N GLY A 128 1.34 -19.76 -8.10
CA GLY A 128 1.60 -18.32 -7.98
C GLY A 128 0.34 -17.46 -8.03
N MET A 129 -0.61 -17.80 -8.92
CA MET A 129 -1.91 -17.14 -8.98
C MET A 129 -2.75 -17.43 -7.74
N ALA A 130 -2.81 -18.68 -7.28
CA ALA A 130 -3.55 -19.04 -6.08
C ALA A 130 -2.98 -18.34 -4.83
N ALA A 131 -1.66 -18.30 -4.69
CA ALA A 131 -0.99 -17.59 -3.60
C ALA A 131 -1.27 -16.09 -3.67
N ALA A 132 -1.15 -15.46 -4.85
CA ALA A 132 -1.48 -14.06 -5.02
C ALA A 132 -2.94 -13.76 -4.66
N VAL A 133 -3.88 -14.60 -5.12
CA VAL A 133 -5.32 -14.45 -4.81
C VAL A 133 -5.58 -14.62 -3.32
N LEU A 134 -4.98 -15.61 -2.66
CA LEU A 134 -5.16 -15.85 -1.22
C LEU A 134 -4.61 -14.69 -0.38
N VAL A 135 -3.40 -14.22 -0.70
CA VAL A 135 -2.79 -13.06 -0.01
C VAL A 135 -3.63 -11.80 -0.24
N SER A 136 -4.13 -11.61 -1.46
CA SER A 136 -5.03 -10.49 -1.79
C SER A 136 -6.33 -10.59 -1.02
N ALA A 137 -6.97 -11.76 -1.00
CA ALA A 137 -8.25 -11.98 -0.32
C ALA A 137 -8.10 -11.76 1.19
N ALA A 138 -7.02 -12.24 1.80
CA ALA A 138 -6.70 -12.00 3.20
C ALA A 138 -6.47 -10.51 3.49
N GLY A 139 -5.65 -9.84 2.67
CA GLY A 139 -5.39 -8.40 2.80
C GLY A 139 -6.65 -7.55 2.63
N LEU A 140 -7.47 -7.83 1.61
CA LEU A 140 -8.73 -7.13 1.35
C LEU A 140 -9.77 -7.40 2.44
N SER A 141 -9.77 -8.59 3.04
CA SER A 141 -10.68 -8.93 4.15
C SER A 141 -10.30 -8.20 5.43
N ILE A 142 -9.01 -8.12 5.74
CA ILE A 142 -8.49 -7.35 6.89
C ILE A 142 -8.76 -5.85 6.70
N GLN A 143 -8.45 -5.30 5.51
CA GLN A 143 -8.72 -3.89 5.20
C GLN A 143 -10.23 -3.60 5.16
N GLY A 144 -11.04 -4.51 4.62
CA GLY A 144 -12.50 -4.42 4.63
C GLY A 144 -13.06 -4.42 6.05
N TRP A 145 -12.49 -5.22 6.95
CA TRP A 145 -12.83 -5.20 8.37
C TRP A 145 -12.47 -3.86 9.04
N TYR A 146 -11.32 -3.26 8.70
CA TYR A 146 -10.97 -1.92 9.17
C TYR A 146 -11.94 -0.85 8.64
N VAL A 147 -12.25 -0.85 7.35
CA VAL A 147 -13.21 0.08 6.75
C VAL A 147 -14.60 -0.08 7.36
N TRP A 148 -15.04 -1.32 7.61
CA TRP A 148 -16.30 -1.60 8.26
C TRP A 148 -16.37 -1.02 9.68
N ASN A 149 -15.31 -1.17 10.48
CA ASN A 149 -15.20 -0.56 11.81
C ASN A 149 -15.21 0.97 11.75
N PHE A 150 -14.57 1.57 10.74
CA PHE A 150 -14.65 3.01 10.47
C PHE A 150 -16.09 3.46 10.14
N THR A 151 -16.83 2.71 9.31
CA THR A 151 -18.23 3.07 8.95
C THR A 151 -19.22 2.91 10.10
N ARG A 152 -18.91 2.05 11.09
CA ARG A 152 -19.72 1.84 12.29
C ARG A 152 -19.54 2.93 13.35
N GLY A 153 -18.62 3.86 13.15
CA GLY A 153 -18.36 4.94 14.10
C GLY A 153 -17.51 4.51 15.31
N ASN A 154 -16.94 3.31 15.31
CA ASN A 154 -16.08 2.84 16.41
C ASN A 154 -14.69 3.50 16.39
N TRP A 155 -14.29 4.06 15.25
CA TRP A 155 -12.95 4.63 14.97
C TRP A 155 -13.13 6.04 14.40
N VAL A 156 -13.96 6.84 15.06
CA VAL A 156 -14.16 8.25 14.72
C VAL A 156 -13.16 9.04 15.55
N ALA A 157 -12.32 9.81 14.86
CA ALA A 157 -11.48 10.86 15.44
C ALA A 157 -12.32 11.83 16.28
#